data_AF-A0A0F9PL47-F1
#
_entry.id   AF-A0A0F9PL47-F1
#
_cell.length_a   1.000
_cell.length_b   1.000
_cell.length_c   1.000
_cell.angle_alpha   90.00
_cell.angle_beta   90.00
_cell.angle_gamma   90.00
#
_symmetry.space_group_name_H-M   'P 1'
#
loop_
_entity.id
_entity.type
_entity.pdbx_description
1 polymer ?
#
loop_
_entity_poly.entity_id
_entity_poly.type
_entity_poly.pdbx_seq_one_letter_code
_entity_poly.pdbx_strand_id
1 'polypeptide(L)'
;MTNLTIPAAIIRAAQQCQTKNDVRHFFNGILFAANGDIVSTDGCILFKCPNSFEVPEGFADTIININGAIPTGADELTFLIGNEVVKTDNKKALTFQVVDSTYPDYGRVIPAGQYECASNMIGFNPEYLARLAKIYPGNVVVLFHGASTDATLFKPTHGDPRTKGVPVPECLRDSVVVLSPSKPGDDMKGETFYSQKPEKDHWHKASS
;
A
#
# COMPACT_ATOMS: atom_id res chain seq x y z
N MET A 1 -8.62 -24.73 -9.48
CA MET A 1 -9.07 -23.86 -8.37
C MET A 1 -7.84 -23.15 -7.84
N THR A 2 -7.82 -21.83 -7.90
CA THR A 2 -6.65 -21.03 -7.55
C THR A 2 -6.60 -20.78 -6.06
N ASN A 3 -5.54 -21.26 -5.41
CA ASN A 3 -5.29 -21.04 -3.99
C ASN A 3 -4.02 -20.22 -3.85
N LEU A 4 -4.08 -19.15 -3.06
CA LEU A 4 -2.93 -18.30 -2.79
C LEU A 4 -2.65 -18.29 -1.29
N THR A 5 -1.40 -18.54 -0.92
CA THR A 5 -0.95 -18.54 0.47
C THR A 5 -0.09 -17.31 0.71
N ILE A 6 -0.48 -16.46 1.67
CA ILE A 6 0.15 -15.18 1.97
C ILE A 6 0.33 -15.02 3.48
N PRO A 7 1.48 -14.53 3.97
CA PRO A 7 1.65 -14.12 5.35
C PRO A 7 0.60 -13.11 5.82
N ALA A 8 -0.07 -13.39 6.94
CA ALA A 8 -1.11 -12.55 7.52
C ALA A 8 -0.63 -11.12 7.83
N ALA A 9 0.67 -10.95 8.14
CA ALA A 9 1.27 -9.64 8.36
C ALA A 9 1.19 -8.73 7.13
N ILE A 10 1.37 -9.27 5.91
CA ILE A 10 1.28 -8.51 4.65
C ILE A 10 -0.15 -8.01 4.45
N ILE A 11 -1.15 -8.88 4.64
CA ILE A 11 -2.56 -8.50 4.45
C ILE A 11 -3.01 -7.50 5.53
N ARG A 12 -2.57 -7.66 6.79
CA ARG A 12 -2.86 -6.67 7.85
C ARG A 12 -2.25 -5.30 7.54
N ALA A 13 -1.03 -5.27 7.01
CA ALA A 13 -0.39 -4.04 6.55
C ALA A 13 -1.18 -3.39 5.41
N ALA A 14 -1.56 -4.18 4.39
CA ALA A 14 -2.38 -3.72 3.28
C ALA A 14 -3.75 -3.17 3.74
N GLN A 15 -4.40 -3.80 4.73
CA GLN A 15 -5.66 -3.31 5.31
C GLN A 15 -5.52 -1.94 6.00
N GLN A 16 -4.32 -1.50 6.41
CA GLN A 16 -4.12 -0.14 6.95
C GLN A 16 -4.20 0.94 5.87
N CYS A 17 -3.97 0.57 4.62
CA CYS A 17 -3.95 1.49 3.48
C CYS A 17 -5.21 1.40 2.62
N GLN A 18 -6.18 0.57 2.99
CA GLN A 18 -7.42 0.39 2.23
C GLN A 18 -8.47 1.42 2.70
N THR A 19 -9.27 1.95 1.77
CA THR A 19 -10.42 2.79 2.13
C THR A 19 -11.68 1.93 2.36
N LYS A 20 -12.73 2.54 2.93
CA LYS A 20 -14.03 1.90 3.12
C LYS A 20 -15.11 2.74 2.46
N ASN A 21 -15.90 2.13 1.59
CA ASN A 21 -17.03 2.75 0.90
C ASN A 21 -16.64 3.96 0.01
N ASP A 22 -15.45 3.95 -0.60
CA ASP A 22 -15.07 4.95 -1.60
C ASP A 22 -15.76 4.64 -2.94
N VAL A 23 -16.12 5.71 -3.67
CA VAL A 23 -16.75 5.63 -4.98
C VAL A 23 -15.81 5.02 -6.03
N ARG A 24 -14.50 5.15 -5.84
CA ARG A 24 -13.47 4.45 -6.61
C ARG A 24 -13.34 3.05 -6.05
N HIS A 25 -14.16 2.14 -6.56
CA HIS A 25 -14.31 0.80 -6.00
C HIS A 25 -12.98 0.03 -5.82
N PHE A 26 -11.98 0.28 -6.68
CA PHE A 26 -10.65 -0.31 -6.57
C PHE A 26 -9.89 0.04 -5.28
N PHE A 27 -10.15 1.18 -4.63
CA PHE A 27 -9.54 1.51 -3.33
C PHE A 27 -10.16 0.73 -2.16
N ASN A 28 -11.38 0.21 -2.34
CA ASN A 28 -12.03 -0.61 -1.34
C ASN A 28 -11.47 -2.04 -1.30
N GLY A 29 -10.35 -2.34 -1.96
CA GLY A 29 -9.76 -3.66 -1.98
C GLY A 29 -8.23 -3.62 -1.94
N ILE A 30 -7.65 -4.81 -1.85
CA ILE A 30 -6.21 -5.06 -1.91
C ILE A 30 -5.92 -5.71 -3.26
N LEU A 31 -5.02 -5.13 -4.04
CA LEU A 31 -4.57 -5.70 -5.30
C LEU A 31 -3.62 -6.87 -5.03
N PHE A 32 -3.95 -8.01 -5.64
CA PHE A 32 -3.11 -9.17 -5.81
C PHE A 32 -2.64 -9.13 -7.27
N ALA A 33 -1.45 -8.60 -7.49
CA ALA A 33 -0.94 -8.33 -8.82
C ALA A 33 -0.41 -9.60 -9.50
N ALA A 34 -0.48 -9.66 -10.82
CA ALA A 34 -0.01 -10.78 -11.64
C ALA A 34 1.51 -10.98 -11.57
N ASN A 35 2.26 -10.03 -11.00
CA ASN A 35 3.69 -10.18 -10.72
C ASN A 35 3.98 -10.66 -9.28
N GLY A 36 2.96 -10.97 -8.49
CA GLY A 36 3.10 -11.42 -7.10
C GLY A 36 3.12 -10.29 -6.07
N ASP A 37 3.00 -9.03 -6.48
CA ASP A 37 2.93 -7.91 -5.54
C ASP A 37 1.57 -7.90 -4.80
N ILE A 38 1.61 -7.48 -3.53
CA ILE A 38 0.41 -7.06 -2.78
C ILE A 38 0.42 -5.55 -2.64
N VAL A 39 -0.63 -4.89 -3.09
CA VAL A 39 -0.73 -3.42 -3.12
C VAL A 39 -2.07 -2.96 -2.53
N SER A 40 -2.06 -1.87 -1.77
CA SER A 40 -3.26 -1.25 -1.22
C SER A 40 -3.06 0.27 -1.08
N THR A 41 -4.09 1.06 -1.37
CA THR A 41 -4.06 2.51 -1.19
C THR A 41 -5.44 3.12 -0.98
N ASP A 42 -5.49 4.21 -0.20
CA ASP A 42 -6.68 5.04 0.00
C ASP A 42 -6.57 6.35 -0.79
N GLY A 43 -5.55 6.45 -1.65
CA GLY A 43 -5.20 7.65 -2.38
C GLY A 43 -4.20 8.54 -1.66
N CYS A 44 -3.98 8.42 -0.34
CA CYS A 44 -3.03 9.26 0.40
C CYS A 44 -1.87 8.45 0.98
N ILE A 45 -2.14 7.21 1.41
CA ILE A 45 -1.13 6.23 1.81
C ILE A 45 -1.19 5.05 0.85
N LEU A 46 -0.04 4.59 0.37
CA LEU A 46 0.10 3.38 -0.44
C LEU A 46 1.03 2.41 0.27
N PHE A 47 0.62 1.15 0.34
CA PHE A 47 1.48 0.03 0.73
C PHE A 47 1.73 -0.85 -0.49
N LYS A 48 2.99 -1.29 -0.65
CA LYS A 48 3.38 -2.32 -1.60
C LYS A 48 4.29 -3.32 -0.89
N CYS A 49 4.00 -4.61 -1.03
CA CYS A 49 4.90 -5.70 -0.68
C CYS A 49 5.22 -6.54 -1.91
N PRO A 50 6.48 -6.54 -2.39
CA PRO A 50 6.81 -7.26 -3.62
C PRO A 50 6.85 -8.78 -3.42
N ASN A 51 6.56 -9.54 -4.47
CA ASN A 51 6.70 -11.01 -4.51
C ASN A 51 6.11 -11.75 -3.29
N SER A 52 4.92 -11.34 -2.86
CA SER A 52 4.27 -11.78 -1.61
C SER A 52 3.61 -13.16 -1.69
N PHE A 53 3.46 -13.71 -2.90
CA PHE A 53 2.90 -15.04 -3.15
C PHE A 53 3.46 -15.64 -4.43
N GLU A 54 3.37 -16.97 -4.54
CA GLU A 54 3.65 -17.69 -5.77
C GLU A 54 2.51 -17.45 -6.77
N VAL A 55 2.84 -16.86 -7.91
CA VAL A 55 1.88 -16.53 -8.97
C VAL A 55 1.51 -17.79 -9.75
N PRO A 56 0.25 -18.25 -9.72
CA PRO A 56 -0.19 -19.36 -10.54
C PRO A 56 -0.14 -19.02 -12.03
N GLU A 57 0.05 -20.03 -12.87
CA GLU A 57 0.00 -19.86 -14.32
C GLU A 57 -1.34 -19.23 -14.77
N GLY A 58 -1.25 -18.18 -15.59
CA GLY A 58 -2.43 -17.46 -16.09
C GLY A 58 -3.14 -16.60 -15.04
N PHE A 59 -2.55 -16.37 -13.87
CA PHE A 59 -3.10 -15.47 -12.87
C PHE A 59 -3.11 -14.02 -13.37
N ALA A 60 -4.24 -13.35 -13.22
CA ALA A 60 -4.43 -11.96 -13.58
C ALA A 60 -4.61 -11.10 -12.32
N ASP A 61 -4.33 -9.81 -12.45
CA ASP A 61 -4.58 -8.82 -11.41
C ASP A 61 -5.98 -8.99 -10.82
N THR A 62 -6.03 -9.23 -9.50
CA THR A 62 -7.27 -9.50 -8.78
C THR A 62 -7.36 -8.56 -7.59
N ILE A 63 -8.44 -7.79 -7.48
CA ILE A 63 -8.68 -6.91 -6.34
C ILE A 63 -9.58 -7.63 -5.34
N ILE A 64 -9.12 -7.78 -4.09
CA ILE A 64 -9.83 -8.51 -3.04
C ILE A 64 -10.28 -7.56 -1.93
N ASN A 65 -11.58 -7.55 -1.63
CA ASN A 65 -12.14 -6.85 -0.47
C ASN A 65 -12.52 -7.85 0.63
N ILE A 66 -11.75 -7.89 1.72
CA ILE A 66 -11.95 -8.85 2.82
C ILE A 66 -13.02 -8.34 3.77
N ASN A 67 -14.01 -9.19 4.08
CA ASN A 67 -15.05 -8.89 5.03
C ASN A 67 -14.55 -9.07 6.46
N GLY A 68 -14.06 -7.98 7.06
CA GLY A 68 -13.60 -7.94 8.45
C GLY A 68 -12.09 -7.84 8.59
N ALA A 69 -11.63 -7.94 9.84
CA ALA A 69 -10.21 -7.85 10.18
C ALA A 69 -9.57 -9.24 10.21
N ILE A 70 -8.32 -9.32 9.72
CA ILE A 70 -7.51 -10.52 9.88
C ILE A 70 -7.24 -10.77 11.38
N PRO A 71 -7.46 -11.99 11.90
CA PRO A 71 -7.18 -12.32 13.29
C PRO A 71 -5.74 -12.02 13.70
N THR A 72 -5.52 -11.45 14.90
CA THR A 72 -4.17 -11.09 15.38
C THR A 72 -3.24 -12.29 15.52
N GLY A 73 -3.76 -13.46 15.88
CA GLY A 73 -2.97 -14.70 16.00
C GLY A 73 -2.95 -15.57 14.74
N ALA A 74 -3.24 -15.01 13.56
CA ALA A 74 -2.96 -15.69 12.30
C ALA A 74 -1.58 -15.28 11.79
N ASP A 75 -0.79 -16.26 11.34
CA ASP A 75 0.51 -16.06 10.71
C ASP A 75 0.40 -16.23 9.19
N GLU A 76 -0.48 -17.11 8.72
CA GLU A 76 -0.70 -17.43 7.31
C GLU A 76 -2.18 -17.39 6.91
N LEU A 77 -2.44 -16.93 5.69
CA LEU A 77 -3.76 -16.87 5.06
C LEU A 77 -3.76 -17.64 3.74
N THR A 78 -4.72 -18.55 3.58
CA THR A 78 -4.98 -19.25 2.31
C THR A 78 -6.26 -18.70 1.67
N PHE A 79 -6.11 -17.98 0.57
CA PHE A 79 -7.21 -17.45 -0.23
C PHE A 79 -7.67 -18.51 -1.23
N LEU A 80 -8.94 -18.91 -1.14
CA LEU A 80 -9.62 -19.79 -2.08
C LEU A 80 -10.42 -18.92 -3.06
N ILE A 81 -9.76 -18.43 -4.12
CA ILE A 81 -10.31 -17.39 -5.02
C ILE A 81 -11.68 -17.78 -5.59
N GLY A 82 -11.82 -19.00 -6.09
CA GLY A 82 -13.08 -19.47 -6.67
C GLY A 82 -14.24 -19.66 -5.69
N ASN A 83 -13.97 -19.61 -4.38
CA ASN A 83 -14.98 -19.77 -3.33
C ASN A 83 -15.17 -18.52 -2.48
N GLU A 84 -14.40 -17.45 -2.73
CA GLU A 84 -14.44 -16.20 -1.97
C GLU A 84 -14.24 -16.36 -0.44
N VAL A 85 -13.41 -17.33 -0.06
CA VAL A 85 -13.11 -17.67 1.33
C VAL A 85 -11.61 -17.55 1.59
N VAL A 86 -11.24 -16.92 2.70
CA VAL A 86 -9.88 -16.96 3.24
C VAL A 86 -9.87 -17.82 4.50
N LYS A 87 -9.02 -18.84 4.51
CA LYS A 87 -8.74 -19.69 5.67
C LYS A 87 -7.50 -19.19 6.38
N THR A 88 -7.51 -19.20 7.69
CA THR A 88 -6.34 -18.91 8.52
C THR A 88 -5.79 -20.20 9.11
N ASP A 89 -4.49 -20.27 9.34
CA ASP A 89 -3.82 -21.31 10.13
C ASP A 89 -4.46 -21.59 11.51
N ASN A 90 -5.04 -20.57 12.17
CA ASN A 90 -5.74 -20.71 13.45
C ASN A 90 -7.19 -21.23 13.33
N LYS A 91 -7.53 -21.85 12.19
CA LYS A 91 -8.83 -22.50 11.90
C LYS A 91 -10.03 -21.56 11.83
N LYS A 92 -9.81 -20.25 11.75
CA LYS A 92 -10.86 -19.28 11.39
C LYS A 92 -11.01 -19.19 9.87
N ALA A 93 -12.17 -18.71 9.45
CA ALA A 93 -12.46 -18.39 8.07
C ALA A 93 -13.12 -17.02 7.99
N LEU A 94 -12.76 -16.25 6.97
CA LEU A 94 -13.45 -15.02 6.58
C LEU A 94 -13.92 -15.18 5.14
N THR A 95 -14.84 -14.33 4.72
CA THR A 95 -15.20 -14.18 3.32
C THR A 95 -14.56 -12.93 2.74
N PHE A 96 -14.45 -12.87 1.43
CA PHE A 96 -14.09 -11.67 0.70
C PHE A 96 -14.97 -11.53 -0.53
N GLN A 97 -14.77 -10.46 -1.29
CA GLN A 97 -15.36 -10.27 -2.60
C GLN A 97 -14.26 -9.93 -3.59
N VAL A 98 -14.37 -10.43 -4.81
CA VAL A 98 -13.55 -9.94 -5.92
C VAL A 98 -14.17 -8.64 -6.44
N VAL A 99 -13.39 -7.57 -6.47
CA VAL A 99 -13.82 -6.27 -6.98
C VAL A 99 -13.55 -6.23 -8.48
N ASP A 100 -14.63 -6.14 -9.27
CA ASP A 100 -14.55 -6.00 -10.73
C ASP A 100 -14.19 -4.57 -11.12
N SER A 101 -12.90 -4.26 -11.07
CA SER A 101 -12.35 -2.96 -11.44
C SER A 101 -10.89 -3.11 -11.84
N THR A 102 -10.39 -2.15 -12.62
CA THR A 102 -8.96 -2.01 -12.90
C THR A 102 -8.27 -1.23 -11.79
N TYR A 103 -7.16 -1.76 -11.26
CA TYR A 103 -6.35 -1.04 -10.29
C TYR A 103 -5.43 -0.04 -11.02
N PRO A 104 -5.26 1.20 -10.52
CA PRO A 104 -4.36 2.16 -11.14
C PRO A 104 -2.90 1.67 -11.16
N ASP A 105 -2.11 2.18 -12.10
CA ASP A 105 -0.66 1.91 -12.15
C ASP A 105 0.05 2.51 -10.93
N TYR A 106 0.28 1.66 -9.93
CA TYR A 106 0.93 2.01 -8.67
C TYR A 106 2.43 2.24 -8.82
N GLY A 107 3.05 1.78 -9.90
CA GLY A 107 4.48 2.01 -10.15
C GLY A 107 4.79 3.48 -10.33
N ARG A 108 3.85 4.26 -10.90
CA ARG A 108 4.01 5.69 -11.17
C ARG A 108 4.10 6.57 -9.93
N VAL A 109 3.63 6.08 -8.79
CA VAL A 109 3.56 6.86 -7.54
C VAL A 109 4.64 6.45 -6.54
N ILE A 110 5.40 5.39 -6.82
CA ILE A 110 6.53 4.97 -6.00
C ILE A 110 7.77 5.72 -6.50
N PRO A 111 8.38 6.57 -5.67
CA PRO A 111 9.58 7.30 -6.07
C PRO A 111 10.72 6.35 -6.42
N ALA A 112 11.39 6.61 -7.55
CA ALA A 112 12.50 5.78 -8.05
C ALA A 112 13.76 5.80 -7.16
N GLY A 113 13.74 6.61 -6.08
CA GLY A 113 14.77 6.61 -5.05
C GLY A 113 16.04 7.30 -5.50
N GLN A 114 16.01 8.63 -5.49
CA GLN A 114 17.17 9.51 -5.40
C GLN A 114 16.59 10.93 -5.36
N TYR A 115 16.58 11.52 -4.17
CA TYR A 115 16.19 12.92 -4.04
C TYR A 115 17.47 13.73 -3.84
N GLU A 116 17.78 14.54 -4.84
CA GLU A 116 18.97 15.41 -4.81
C GLU A 116 18.74 16.67 -3.95
N CYS A 117 17.49 16.97 -3.59
CA CYS A 117 17.11 18.14 -2.81
C CYS A 117 16.23 17.73 -1.64
N ALA A 118 16.81 17.70 -0.44
CA ALA A 118 16.04 17.56 0.80
C ALA A 118 15.45 18.93 1.15
N SER A 119 14.12 19.05 1.11
CA SER A 119 13.43 20.19 1.73
C SER A 119 13.84 20.36 3.21
N ASN A 120 13.96 21.59 3.68
CA ASN A 120 14.25 21.89 5.09
C ASN A 120 13.08 21.54 6.03
N MET A 121 11.88 21.32 5.48
CA MET A 121 10.68 20.98 6.23
C MET A 121 9.77 20.06 5.42
N ILE A 122 9.16 19.10 6.12
CA ILE A 122 8.13 18.22 5.57
C ILE A 122 6.99 18.07 6.57
N GLY A 123 5.76 18.05 6.04
CA GLY A 123 4.54 17.89 6.82
C GLY A 123 3.83 16.58 6.49
N PHE A 124 3.41 15.86 7.52
CA PHE A 124 2.60 14.65 7.40
C PHE A 124 1.31 14.80 8.18
N ASN A 125 0.23 14.23 7.66
CA ASN A 125 -0.94 13.95 8.48
C ASN A 125 -0.55 12.91 9.56
N PRO A 126 -0.72 13.22 10.86
CA PRO A 126 -0.31 12.34 11.95
C PRO A 126 -1.04 10.99 11.95
N GLU A 127 -2.27 10.91 11.40
CA GLU A 127 -3.00 9.66 11.29
C GLU A 127 -2.31 8.66 10.36
N TYR A 128 -1.72 9.14 9.26
CA TYR A 128 -0.98 8.28 8.34
C TYR A 128 0.33 7.77 8.97
N LEU A 129 1.00 8.60 9.77
CA LEU A 129 2.16 8.15 10.56
C LEU A 129 1.76 7.11 11.63
N ALA A 130 0.60 7.26 12.25
CA ALA A 130 0.08 6.27 13.19
C ALA A 130 -0.24 4.92 12.51
N ARG A 131 -0.72 4.95 11.25
CA ARG A 131 -0.91 3.73 10.44
C ARG A 131 0.43 3.09 10.06
N LEU A 132 1.44 3.88 9.74
CA LEU A 132 2.80 3.39 9.47
C LEU A 132 3.36 2.60 10.66
N ALA A 133 3.12 3.07 11.89
CA ALA A 133 3.50 2.35 13.11
C ALA A 133 2.74 1.01 13.29
N LYS A 134 1.56 0.85 12.70
CA LYS A 134 0.83 -0.44 12.67
C LYS A 134 1.35 -1.38 11.58
N ILE A 135 1.84 -0.83 10.47
CA ILE A 135 2.46 -1.59 9.37
C ILE A 135 3.83 -2.14 9.82
N TYR A 136 4.63 -1.31 10.50
CA TYR A 136 5.97 -1.68 11.00
C TYR A 136 6.06 -1.54 12.53
N PRO A 137 5.36 -2.37 13.31
CA PRO A 137 5.30 -2.22 14.76
C PRO A 137 6.67 -2.41 15.41
N GLY A 138 7.09 -1.43 16.23
CA GLY A 138 8.34 -1.50 16.99
C GLY A 138 9.62 -1.39 16.15
N ASN A 139 9.53 -0.91 14.92
CA ASN A 139 10.65 -0.83 13.99
C ASN A 139 11.05 0.61 13.66
N VAL A 140 12.30 0.77 13.25
CA VAL A 140 12.78 2.01 12.63
C VAL A 140 12.46 1.96 11.14
N VAL A 141 12.05 3.09 10.59
CA VAL A 141 11.82 3.29 9.17
C VAL A 141 12.77 4.35 8.64
N VAL A 142 13.33 4.11 7.46
CA VAL A 142 14.05 5.13 6.69
C VAL A 142 13.05 5.89 5.84
N LEU A 143 13.19 7.20 5.86
CA LEU A 143 12.40 8.13 5.08
C LEU A 143 13.24 8.63 3.92
N PHE A 144 12.73 8.49 2.69
CA PHE A 144 13.28 9.08 1.48
C PHE A 144 12.28 10.14 0.99
N HIS A 145 12.69 11.40 0.95
CA HIS A 145 11.86 12.52 0.50
C HIS A 145 12.62 13.48 -0.40
N GLY A 146 11.87 14.18 -1.27
CA GLY A 146 12.37 15.27 -2.10
C GLY A 146 11.90 16.62 -1.60
N ALA A 147 11.24 17.37 -2.48
CA ALA A 147 10.58 18.61 -2.12
C ALA A 147 9.48 18.38 -1.07
N SER A 148 9.05 19.44 -0.38
CA SER A 148 7.98 19.37 0.62
C SER A 148 6.64 18.88 0.07
N THR A 149 6.45 18.94 -1.25
CA THR A 149 5.25 18.51 -1.97
C THR A 149 5.44 17.18 -2.70
N ASP A 150 6.60 16.52 -2.56
CA ASP A 150 6.83 15.21 -3.14
C ASP A 150 6.30 14.09 -2.23
N ALA A 151 5.80 13.04 -2.85
CA ALA A 151 5.50 11.79 -2.15
C ALA A 151 6.74 11.30 -1.40
N THR A 152 6.54 10.82 -0.18
CA THR A 152 7.61 10.31 0.68
C THR A 152 7.57 8.80 0.73
N LEU A 153 8.72 8.18 0.49
CA LEU A 153 8.89 6.73 0.56
C LEU A 153 9.46 6.32 1.92
N PHE A 154 8.77 5.42 2.60
CA PHE A 154 9.17 4.80 3.85
C PHE A 154 9.56 3.34 3.61
N LYS A 155 10.74 2.96 4.10
CA LYS A 155 11.23 1.58 4.10
C LYS A 155 11.57 1.14 5.51
N PRO A 156 11.23 -0.08 5.93
CA PRO A 156 11.72 -0.59 7.21
C PRO A 156 13.25 -0.70 7.19
N THR A 157 13.90 -0.40 8.31
CA THR A 157 15.34 -0.71 8.48
C THR A 157 15.51 -2.15 8.93
N HIS A 158 16.56 -2.80 8.43
CA HIS A 158 17.02 -4.05 9.01
C HIS A 158 17.85 -3.78 10.27
N GLY A 159 17.25 -4.01 11.43
CA GLY A 159 17.95 -4.18 12.70
C GLY A 159 19.04 -3.16 13.01
N ASP A 160 18.67 -1.91 13.36
CA ASP A 160 19.62 -1.06 14.10
C ASP A 160 19.90 -1.74 15.45
N PRO A 161 21.15 -2.19 15.72
CA PRO A 161 21.51 -2.84 16.97
C PRO A 161 21.32 -1.94 18.21
N ARG A 162 21.13 -0.62 18.02
CA ARG A 162 20.82 0.34 19.08
C ARG A 162 19.33 0.38 19.43
N THR A 163 18.47 -0.12 18.55
CA THR A 163 17.05 -0.24 18.85
C THR A 163 16.75 -1.63 19.38
N LYS A 164 16.23 -1.72 20.61
CA LYS A 164 15.61 -2.95 21.15
C LYS A 164 14.27 -3.27 20.44
N GLY A 165 14.16 -2.93 19.16
CA GLY A 165 12.96 -3.08 18.35
C GLY A 165 12.70 -4.55 18.06
N VAL A 166 11.43 -4.91 17.95
CA VAL A 166 11.04 -6.22 17.42
C VAL A 166 11.38 -6.19 15.94
N PRO A 167 12.19 -7.13 15.41
CA PRO A 167 12.55 -7.12 14.00
C PRO A 167 11.29 -7.17 13.12
N VAL A 168 11.28 -6.38 12.03
CA VAL A 168 10.22 -6.46 11.01
C VAL A 168 10.07 -7.93 10.59
N PRO A 169 8.82 -8.46 10.53
CA PRO A 169 8.57 -9.79 9.99
C PRO A 169 9.29 -9.97 8.66
N GLU A 170 9.93 -11.12 8.45
CA GLU A 170 10.76 -11.34 7.27
C GLU A 170 10.01 -11.07 5.96
N CYS A 171 8.72 -11.39 5.92
CA CYS A 171 7.82 -11.14 4.80
C CYS A 171 7.55 -9.66 4.48
N LEU A 172 7.89 -8.71 5.36
CA LEU A 172 7.69 -7.28 5.16
C LEU A 172 9.01 -6.54 4.86
N ARG A 173 10.13 -7.24 4.79
CA ARG A 173 11.47 -6.63 4.63
C ARG A 173 11.59 -5.74 3.40
N ASP A 174 11.08 -6.21 2.27
CA ASP A 174 11.16 -5.48 0.99
C ASP A 174 9.93 -4.61 0.73
N SER A 175 9.01 -4.54 1.70
CA SER A 175 7.81 -3.73 1.57
C SER A 175 8.12 -2.24 1.70
N VAL A 176 7.26 -1.43 1.07
CA VAL A 176 7.37 0.02 1.06
C VAL A 176 6.03 0.64 1.39
N VAL A 177 6.09 1.80 2.03
CA VAL A 177 4.93 2.68 2.22
C VAL A 177 5.22 4.02 1.57
N VAL A 178 4.29 4.53 0.77
CA VAL A 178 4.37 5.87 0.20
C VAL A 178 3.31 6.74 0.85
N LEU A 179 3.69 7.93 1.30
CA LEU A 179 2.76 8.94 1.80
C LEU A 179 2.73 10.13 0.85
N SER A 180 1.53 10.57 0.48
CA SER A 180 1.32 11.89 -0.11
C SER A 180 1.58 12.96 0.95
N PRO A 181 2.31 14.02 0.62
CA PRO A 181 2.57 15.10 1.56
C PRO A 181 1.30 15.90 1.85
N SER A 182 1.25 16.51 3.02
CA SER A 182 0.18 17.46 3.34
C SER A 182 0.67 18.88 3.00
N LYS A 183 -0.07 19.62 2.16
CA LYS A 183 0.28 21.02 1.87
C LYS A 183 -0.01 21.89 3.10
N PRO A 184 0.91 22.81 3.47
CA PRO A 184 0.63 23.79 4.51
C PRO A 184 -0.56 24.68 4.10
N GLY A 185 -1.63 24.67 4.90
CA GLY A 185 -2.82 25.52 4.67
C GLY A 185 -3.96 24.86 3.89
N ASP A 186 -3.79 23.65 3.37
CA ASP A 186 -4.93 22.84 2.94
C ASP A 186 -5.66 22.33 4.17
N ASP A 187 -6.99 22.39 4.15
CA ASP A 187 -7.84 21.58 5.00
C ASP A 187 -7.27 20.15 4.92
N MET A 188 -6.92 19.50 6.04
CA MET A 188 -6.13 18.26 6.12
C MET A 188 -6.74 17.00 5.44
N LYS A 189 -7.62 17.18 4.45
CA LYS A 189 -8.04 16.23 3.43
C LYS A 189 -6.95 16.19 2.35
N GLY A 190 -5.89 15.42 2.59
CA GLY A 190 -4.71 15.34 1.71
C GLY A 190 -5.05 15.18 0.22
N GLU A 191 -4.21 15.77 -0.65
CA GLU A 191 -4.27 15.52 -2.08
C GLU A 191 -3.97 14.04 -2.35
N THR A 192 -4.80 13.41 -3.19
CA THR A 192 -4.61 12.01 -3.52
C THR A 192 -3.53 11.83 -4.58
N PHE A 193 -2.79 10.73 -4.57
CA PHE A 193 -1.82 10.35 -5.61
C PHE A 193 -2.36 10.49 -7.05
N TYR A 194 -3.69 10.39 -7.21
CA TYR A 194 -4.37 10.37 -8.50
C TYR A 194 -5.10 11.67 -8.84
N SER A 195 -4.90 12.75 -8.07
CA SER A 195 -5.49 14.07 -8.37
C SER A 195 -4.59 14.99 -9.19
N GLN A 196 -3.42 14.51 -9.67
CA GLN A 196 -2.62 15.30 -10.60
C GLN A 196 -3.39 15.45 -11.93
N LYS A 197 -3.97 16.64 -12.13
CA LYS A 197 -4.54 17.05 -13.42
C LYS A 197 -3.48 16.86 -14.50
N PRO A 198 -3.83 16.37 -15.70
CA PRO A 198 -2.93 16.45 -16.82
C PRO A 198 -2.52 17.91 -16.99
N GLU A 199 -1.21 18.15 -17.07
CA GLU A 199 -0.65 19.43 -17.49
C GLU A 199 -1.40 19.87 -18.74
N LYS A 200 -2.00 21.06 -18.69
CA LYS A 200 -2.68 21.60 -19.86
C LYS A 200 -1.62 21.87 -20.92
N ASP A 201 -1.51 20.91 -21.82
CA ASP A 201 -0.85 21.00 -23.10
C ASP A 201 -1.04 22.41 -23.71
N HIS A 202 0.07 23.14 -23.77
CA HIS A 202 0.20 24.41 -24.47
C HIS A 202 0.08 24.20 -25.98
N TRP A 203 -1.13 23.91 -26.47
CA TRP A 203 -1.44 23.87 -27.89
C TRP A 203 -2.57 24.83 -28.21
N HIS A 204 -2.29 26.13 -28.17
CA HIS A 204 -2.92 27.11 -29.03
C HIS A 204 -2.03 28.34 -29.16
N LYS A 205 -1.29 28.40 -30.28
CA LYS A 205 -1.12 29.58 -31.15
C LYS A 205 -0.09 29.30 -32.25
N ALA A 206 -0.59 29.02 -33.45
CA ALA A 206 -0.03 29.52 -34.71
C ALA A 206 -0.96 29.10 -35.86
N SER A 207 -2.00 29.89 -36.09
CA SER A 207 -2.76 29.88 -37.34
C SER A 207 -3.23 31.31 -37.60
N SER A 208 -2.35 32.07 -38.27
CA SER A 208 -2.65 33.26 -39.06
C SER A 208 -1.35 33.72 -39.71
#